data_AF-A0A0G4PBR6-F1
#
_entry.id   AF-A0A0G4PBR6-F1
#
_cell.length_a   1.000
_cell.length_b   1.000
_cell.length_c   1.000
_cell.angle_alpha   90.00
_cell.angle_beta   90.00
_cell.angle_gamma   90.00
#
_symmetry.space_group_name_H-M   'P 1'
#
loop_
_entity.id
_entity.type
_entity.pdbx_description
1 polymer ?
#
loop_
_entity_poly.entity_id
_entity_poly.type
_entity_poly.pdbx_seq_one_letter_code
_entity_poly.pdbx_strand_id
1 'polypeptide(L)'
;MKYTTNDIHNIRAMIMELSLLSGAEYEVILLIDAKDEVLPDPMENAAMCSFKEEHLPQELRGLAVFFNTKLLKDWYPTIDVHQAMYQYFQPVQIFSELHQQYDFIWQFEMDARYTGHLYHLLEQATEFAKQQPRKHLWERNSYFYIPAVYGTWDEFNEMVDQRMVDRPTVWGPVPVEGLNVSREAFSPPPMPTVEMDTSNWGIGEEADVITWLPQFNPANTGWPMRDVIYEFTEGPDTPRRASPVAMSRLSARLLRFMHADLTEKGLGLGSEMSPTSWSLYYGLKSVQIPQPIYHAQEWNPEELNRRANSGEPGAISARSDSIWTWDMHHDILKNMTYMFDSEYSGRLYRAWLGDGDAEEWKRANRSICLPPMLLHPVKNTMM
;
A
#
# COMPACT_ATOMS: atom_id res chain seq x y z
N MET A 1 8.77 -21.37 4.19
CA MET A 1 8.27 -21.07 5.56
C MET A 1 7.11 -22.01 5.82
N LYS A 2 7.00 -22.63 7.01
CA LYS A 2 5.82 -23.44 7.35
C LYS A 2 4.69 -22.50 7.80
N TYR A 3 3.50 -22.67 7.25
CA TYR A 3 2.31 -21.94 7.72
C TYR A 3 2.03 -22.30 9.18
N THR A 4 1.82 -21.30 10.02
CA THR A 4 1.34 -21.47 11.39
C THR A 4 -0.18 -21.67 11.40
N THR A 5 -0.74 -22.18 12.49
CA THR A 5 -2.19 -22.25 12.68
C THR A 5 -2.83 -20.87 12.50
N ASN A 6 -2.20 -19.82 13.00
CA ASN A 6 -2.69 -18.46 12.87
C ASN A 6 -2.73 -17.99 11.41
N ASP A 7 -1.72 -18.34 10.59
CA ASP A 7 -1.73 -18.01 9.16
C ASP A 7 -2.90 -18.69 8.45
N ILE A 8 -3.15 -19.97 8.75
CA ILE A 8 -4.29 -20.71 8.21
C ILE A 8 -5.62 -20.08 8.63
N HIS A 9 -5.77 -19.70 9.91
CA HIS A 9 -6.97 -19.02 10.38
C HIS A 9 -7.19 -17.67 9.71
N ASN A 10 -6.11 -16.89 9.51
CA ASN A 10 -6.18 -15.61 8.81
C ASN A 10 -6.62 -15.80 7.35
N ILE A 11 -6.01 -16.74 6.62
CA ILE A 11 -6.39 -17.04 5.23
C ILE A 11 -7.85 -17.52 5.16
N ARG A 12 -8.29 -18.41 6.06
CA ARG A 12 -9.69 -18.85 6.13
C ARG A 12 -10.64 -17.68 6.37
N ALA A 13 -10.31 -16.79 7.30
CA ALA A 13 -11.12 -15.59 7.54
C ALA A 13 -11.22 -14.73 6.28
N MET A 14 -10.11 -14.47 5.58
CA MET A 14 -10.11 -13.73 4.31
C MET A 14 -11.02 -14.40 3.28
N ILE A 15 -10.93 -15.72 3.07
CA ILE A 15 -11.78 -16.44 2.11
C ILE A 15 -13.27 -16.38 2.50
N MET A 16 -13.57 -16.59 3.79
CA MET A 16 -14.94 -16.56 4.29
C MET A 16 -15.57 -15.18 4.10
N GLU A 17 -14.85 -14.13 4.48
CA GLU A 17 -15.34 -12.75 4.51
C GLU A 17 -15.36 -12.11 3.11
N LEU A 18 -14.33 -12.35 2.30
CA LEU A 18 -14.18 -11.71 1.00
C LEU A 18 -14.81 -12.53 -0.12
N SER A 19 -14.58 -13.83 -0.19
CA SER A 19 -15.05 -14.64 -1.32
C SER A 19 -16.42 -15.25 -1.07
N LEU A 20 -16.62 -15.92 0.06
CA LEU A 20 -17.86 -16.67 0.30
C LEU A 20 -19.04 -15.78 0.70
N LEU A 21 -18.82 -14.79 1.56
CA LEU A 21 -19.88 -13.89 2.01
C LEU A 21 -20.37 -12.95 0.90
N SER A 22 -19.44 -12.38 0.11
CA SER A 22 -19.79 -11.43 -0.95
C SER A 22 -20.41 -12.09 -2.19
N GLY A 23 -20.38 -13.42 -2.30
CA GLY A 23 -20.78 -14.13 -3.51
C GLY A 23 -19.74 -14.05 -4.64
N ALA A 24 -18.46 -14.15 -4.29
CA ALA A 24 -17.30 -14.07 -5.17
C ALA A 24 -17.08 -12.71 -5.85
N GLU A 25 -17.43 -11.61 -5.16
CA GLU A 25 -16.97 -10.27 -5.54
C GLU A 25 -15.44 -10.15 -5.45
N TYR A 26 -14.83 -10.90 -4.52
CA TYR A 26 -13.39 -10.99 -4.34
C TYR A 26 -12.91 -12.44 -4.45
N GLU A 27 -11.76 -12.65 -5.07
CA GLU A 27 -11.03 -13.92 -5.06
C GLU A 27 -9.73 -13.80 -4.26
N VAL A 28 -9.49 -14.75 -3.36
CA VAL A 28 -8.26 -14.78 -2.53
C VAL A 28 -7.21 -15.65 -3.21
N ILE A 29 -6.08 -15.05 -3.57
CA ILE A 29 -4.93 -15.72 -4.18
C ILE A 29 -3.71 -15.61 -3.26
N LEU A 30 -2.94 -16.69 -3.16
CA LEU A 30 -1.65 -16.71 -2.49
C LEU A 30 -0.55 -16.57 -3.53
N LEU A 31 0.04 -15.38 -3.62
CA LEU A 31 1.18 -15.11 -4.51
C LEU A 31 2.48 -15.42 -3.75
N ILE A 32 3.14 -16.54 -4.09
CA ILE A 32 4.20 -17.15 -3.27
C ILE A 32 5.55 -17.08 -3.97
N ASP A 33 6.52 -16.45 -3.30
CA ASP A 33 7.92 -16.47 -3.70
C ASP A 33 8.54 -17.84 -3.39
N ALA A 34 8.81 -18.63 -4.42
CA ALA A 34 9.46 -19.94 -4.34
C ALA A 34 10.99 -19.86 -4.16
N LYS A 35 11.55 -18.65 -4.02
CA LYS A 35 12.98 -18.42 -3.74
C LYS A 35 13.87 -19.08 -4.79
N ASP A 36 14.72 -20.01 -4.37
CA ASP A 36 15.71 -20.69 -5.22
C ASP A 36 15.16 -21.98 -5.83
N GLU A 37 13.89 -22.33 -5.58
CA GLU A 37 13.26 -23.51 -6.16
C GLU A 37 13.08 -23.37 -7.67
N VAL A 38 13.28 -24.49 -8.38
CA VAL A 38 13.01 -24.58 -9.81
C VAL A 38 11.52 -24.82 -10.01
N LEU A 39 10.82 -23.79 -10.51
CA LEU A 39 9.40 -23.91 -10.81
C LEU A 39 9.18 -24.88 -11.99
N PRO A 40 8.23 -25.82 -11.87
CA PRO A 40 7.81 -26.65 -13.00
C PRO A 40 7.26 -25.79 -14.15
N ASP A 41 7.31 -26.31 -15.37
CA ASP A 41 6.62 -25.69 -16.50
C ASP A 41 5.13 -25.57 -16.17
N PRO A 42 4.51 -24.38 -16.29
CA PRO A 42 3.08 -24.21 -16.04
C PRO A 42 2.17 -25.12 -16.88
N MET A 43 2.64 -25.60 -18.03
CA MET A 43 1.92 -26.55 -18.90
C MET A 43 1.98 -28.00 -18.39
N GLU A 44 2.91 -28.32 -17.49
CA GLU A 44 3.07 -29.65 -16.89
C GLU A 44 2.25 -29.79 -15.61
N ASN A 45 0.94 -29.94 -15.76
CA ASN A 45 -0.02 -30.03 -14.64
C ASN A 45 0.39 -31.04 -13.55
N ALA A 46 0.92 -32.21 -13.93
CA ALA A 46 1.33 -33.24 -12.96
C ALA A 46 2.52 -32.77 -12.08
N ALA A 47 3.53 -32.14 -12.69
CA ALA A 47 4.69 -31.63 -11.96
C ALA A 47 4.31 -30.46 -11.05
N MET A 48 3.47 -29.54 -11.53
CA MET A 48 2.94 -28.43 -10.73
C MET A 48 2.09 -28.93 -9.54
N CYS A 49 1.25 -29.95 -9.76
CA CYS A 49 0.50 -30.58 -8.68
C CYS A 49 1.44 -31.17 -7.62
N SER A 50 2.41 -31.99 -8.00
CA SER A 50 3.38 -32.56 -7.04
C SER A 50 4.16 -31.48 -6.29
N PHE A 51 4.58 -30.41 -6.97
CA PHE A 51 5.25 -29.28 -6.33
C PHE A 51 4.37 -28.60 -5.27
N LYS A 52 3.09 -28.36 -5.58
CA LYS A 52 2.09 -27.84 -4.62
C LYS A 52 1.88 -28.79 -3.45
N GLU A 53 1.87 -30.11 -3.69
CA GLU A 53 1.69 -31.11 -2.64
C GLU A 53 2.82 -31.13 -1.62
N GLU A 54 4.05 -30.94 -2.09
CA GLU A 54 5.27 -30.89 -1.28
C GLU A 54 5.34 -29.62 -0.42
N HIS A 55 4.96 -28.46 -0.99
CA HIS A 55 5.21 -27.16 -0.36
C HIS A 55 4.01 -26.60 0.40
N LEU A 56 2.78 -27.02 0.09
CA LEU A 56 1.57 -26.39 0.58
C LEU A 56 0.61 -27.39 1.27
N PRO A 57 -0.05 -26.96 2.38
CA PRO A 57 -1.19 -27.66 2.94
C PRO A 57 -2.28 -27.89 1.88
N GLN A 58 -2.98 -29.02 1.98
CA GLN A 58 -4.02 -29.40 1.00
C GLN A 58 -5.03 -28.29 0.71
N GLU A 59 -5.47 -27.57 1.74
CA GLU A 59 -6.47 -26.50 1.61
C GLU A 59 -5.98 -25.26 0.85
N LEU A 60 -4.67 -25.03 0.74
CA LEU A 60 -4.10 -23.83 0.12
C LEU A 60 -3.66 -24.05 -1.34
N ARG A 61 -3.53 -25.31 -1.79
CA ARG A 61 -2.96 -25.66 -3.10
C ARG A 61 -3.69 -25.02 -4.28
N GLY A 62 -5.02 -24.90 -4.17
CA GLY A 62 -5.87 -24.29 -5.20
C GLY A 62 -5.69 -22.77 -5.33
N LEU A 63 -5.21 -22.10 -4.29
CA LEU A 63 -5.10 -20.64 -4.23
C LEU A 63 -3.72 -20.14 -4.66
N ALA A 64 -2.74 -21.04 -4.75
CA ALA A 64 -1.35 -20.66 -4.91
C ALA A 64 -0.95 -20.37 -6.36
N VAL A 65 -0.34 -19.20 -6.55
CA VAL A 65 0.41 -18.80 -7.74
C VAL A 65 1.85 -18.55 -7.32
N PHE A 66 2.79 -19.26 -7.94
CA PHE A 66 4.20 -19.14 -7.60
C PHE A 66 4.94 -18.19 -8.54
N PHE A 67 5.92 -17.49 -7.99
CA PHE A 67 6.95 -16.78 -8.74
C PHE A 67 8.31 -17.03 -8.09
N ASN A 68 9.39 -16.75 -8.80
CA ASN A 68 10.74 -16.76 -8.25
C ASN A 68 11.60 -15.73 -8.99
N THR A 69 12.82 -15.50 -8.50
CA THR A 69 13.75 -14.53 -9.10
C THR A 69 14.04 -14.82 -10.58
N LYS A 70 14.06 -16.10 -10.98
CA LYS A 70 14.28 -16.47 -12.39
C LYS A 70 13.12 -16.00 -13.27
N LEU A 71 11.89 -16.28 -12.88
CA LEU A 71 10.70 -15.83 -13.60
C LEU A 71 10.64 -14.30 -13.70
N LEU A 72 10.99 -13.59 -12.63
CA LEU A 72 11.04 -12.12 -12.65
C LEU A 72 12.07 -11.58 -13.65
N LYS A 73 13.26 -12.19 -13.72
CA LYS A 73 14.30 -11.86 -14.71
C LYS A 73 13.85 -12.11 -16.15
N ASP A 74 13.16 -13.22 -16.37
CA ASP A 74 12.67 -13.60 -17.70
C ASP A 74 11.59 -12.61 -18.19
N TRP A 75 10.74 -12.11 -17.29
CA TRP A 75 9.69 -11.11 -17.60
C TRP A 75 10.21 -9.67 -17.69
N TYR A 76 11.21 -9.31 -16.89
CA TYR A 76 11.74 -7.96 -16.78
C TYR A 76 13.26 -7.90 -17.03
N PRO A 77 13.74 -8.31 -18.22
CA PRO A 77 15.18 -8.40 -18.51
C PRO A 77 15.87 -7.03 -18.66
N THR A 78 15.11 -5.94 -18.64
CA THR A 78 15.58 -4.56 -18.81
C THR A 78 16.23 -3.98 -17.55
N ILE A 79 16.03 -4.59 -16.38
CA ILE A 79 16.72 -4.23 -15.14
C ILE A 79 17.29 -5.48 -14.47
N ASP A 80 18.40 -5.34 -13.74
CA ASP A 80 19.05 -6.47 -13.05
C ASP A 80 18.58 -6.70 -11.61
N VAL A 81 17.61 -5.89 -11.13
CA VAL A 81 17.13 -5.93 -9.75
C VAL A 81 15.71 -6.49 -9.68
N HIS A 82 15.56 -7.58 -8.92
CA HIS A 82 14.28 -8.27 -8.69
C HIS A 82 14.07 -8.67 -7.22
N GLN A 83 14.86 -8.10 -6.31
CA GLN A 83 14.75 -8.39 -4.89
C GLN A 83 13.42 -7.84 -4.37
N ALA A 84 12.70 -8.63 -3.57
CA ALA A 84 11.39 -8.26 -3.04
C ALA A 84 11.39 -6.89 -2.33
N MET A 85 12.48 -6.53 -1.63
CA MET A 85 12.64 -5.23 -0.99
C MET A 85 12.47 -4.05 -1.96
N TYR A 86 12.99 -4.17 -3.19
CA TYR A 86 12.98 -3.09 -4.17
C TYR A 86 11.87 -3.26 -5.21
N GLN A 87 11.37 -4.48 -5.44
CA GLN A 87 10.51 -4.80 -6.57
C GLN A 87 9.30 -5.67 -6.17
N TYR A 88 8.70 -5.39 -5.02
CA TYR A 88 7.57 -6.16 -4.46
C TYR A 88 6.37 -6.27 -5.41
N PHE A 89 6.16 -5.26 -6.27
CA PHE A 89 5.04 -5.21 -7.22
C PHE A 89 5.34 -5.88 -8.57
N GLN A 90 6.56 -6.32 -8.88
CA GLN A 90 6.84 -7.11 -10.10
C GLN A 90 5.95 -8.36 -10.22
N PRO A 91 5.85 -9.25 -9.21
CA PRO A 91 4.98 -10.41 -9.31
C PRO A 91 3.49 -10.04 -9.40
N VAL A 92 3.07 -8.90 -8.82
CA VAL A 92 1.68 -8.41 -8.92
C VAL A 92 1.36 -7.92 -10.34
N GLN A 93 2.31 -7.23 -10.97
CA GLN A 93 2.22 -6.83 -12.39
C GLN A 93 2.06 -8.07 -13.29
N ILE A 94 2.93 -9.08 -13.14
CA ILE A 94 2.86 -10.32 -13.92
C ILE A 94 1.51 -11.03 -13.70
N PHE A 95 1.07 -11.12 -12.45
CA PHE A 95 -0.23 -11.71 -12.12
C PHE A 95 -1.37 -10.97 -12.84
N SER A 96 -1.37 -9.64 -12.83
CA SER A 96 -2.40 -8.84 -13.51
C SER A 96 -2.39 -9.01 -15.04
N GLU A 97 -1.22 -9.19 -15.66
CA GLU A 97 -1.10 -9.45 -17.09
C GLU A 97 -1.68 -10.83 -17.48
N LEU A 98 -1.44 -11.84 -16.62
CA LEU A 98 -1.91 -13.21 -16.84
C LEU A 98 -3.38 -13.42 -16.46
N HIS A 99 -3.94 -12.52 -15.63
CA HIS A 99 -5.30 -12.62 -15.11
C HIS A 99 -6.10 -11.32 -15.34
N GLN A 100 -6.36 -11.03 -16.61
CA GLN A 100 -7.04 -9.81 -17.06
C GLN A 100 -8.53 -9.73 -16.67
N GLN A 101 -9.09 -10.76 -16.02
CA GLN A 101 -10.47 -10.73 -15.51
C GLN A 101 -10.65 -9.85 -14.26
N TYR A 102 -9.55 -9.45 -13.60
CA TYR A 102 -9.62 -8.60 -12.40
C TYR A 102 -9.43 -7.13 -12.76
N ASP A 103 -10.38 -6.27 -12.37
CA ASP A 103 -10.27 -4.83 -12.55
C ASP A 103 -9.36 -4.17 -11.51
N PHE A 104 -9.33 -4.73 -10.30
CA PHE A 104 -8.55 -4.25 -9.16
C PHE A 104 -7.93 -5.41 -8.38
N ILE A 105 -6.75 -5.17 -7.82
CA ILE A 105 -6.03 -6.12 -6.97
C ILE A 105 -5.74 -5.47 -5.63
N TRP A 106 -6.22 -6.07 -4.55
CA TRP A 106 -5.77 -5.76 -3.20
C TRP A 106 -4.57 -6.64 -2.88
N GLN A 107 -3.40 -6.03 -2.69
CA GLN A 107 -2.21 -6.74 -2.26
C GLN A 107 -1.95 -6.49 -0.77
N PHE A 108 -1.86 -7.59 -0.03
CA PHE A 108 -1.56 -7.62 1.40
C PHE A 108 -0.30 -8.46 1.65
N GLU A 109 0.47 -8.10 2.67
CA GLU A 109 1.54 -8.94 3.20
C GLU A 109 0.95 -10.05 4.08
N MET A 110 1.60 -11.22 4.09
CA MET A 110 1.12 -12.39 4.85
C MET A 110 1.09 -12.18 6.37
N ASP A 111 1.86 -11.23 6.90
CA ASP A 111 1.90 -10.87 8.32
C ASP A 111 0.99 -9.68 8.67
N ALA A 112 0.12 -9.24 7.76
CA ALA A 112 -0.96 -8.32 8.10
C ALA A 112 -2.11 -9.07 8.81
N ARG A 113 -2.76 -8.40 9.77
CA ARG A 113 -3.98 -8.90 10.42
C ARG A 113 -5.02 -7.79 10.50
N TYR A 114 -6.29 -8.17 10.46
CA TYR A 114 -7.40 -7.27 10.73
C TYR A 114 -8.27 -7.85 11.84
N THR A 115 -8.61 -7.04 12.84
CA THR A 115 -9.46 -7.46 13.98
C THR A 115 -10.95 -7.21 13.75
N GLY A 116 -11.32 -6.65 12.59
CA GLY A 116 -12.71 -6.52 12.15
C GLY A 116 -13.03 -7.44 10.97
N HIS A 117 -14.07 -7.09 10.23
CA HIS A 117 -14.49 -7.82 9.04
C HIS A 117 -13.88 -7.21 7.77
N LEU A 118 -13.04 -7.96 7.06
CA LEU A 118 -12.19 -7.46 5.97
C LEU A 118 -13.02 -6.92 4.80
N TYR A 119 -14.13 -7.56 4.43
CA TYR A 119 -15.06 -7.03 3.41
C TYR A 119 -15.47 -5.57 3.71
N HIS A 120 -15.91 -5.29 4.94
CA HIS A 120 -16.30 -3.94 5.32
C HIS A 120 -15.13 -2.95 5.29
N LEU A 121 -13.90 -3.39 5.62
CA LEU A 121 -12.71 -2.55 5.49
C LEU A 121 -12.46 -2.15 4.03
N LEU A 122 -12.47 -3.12 3.11
CA LEU A 122 -12.16 -2.88 1.69
C LEU A 122 -13.26 -2.05 1.01
N GLU A 123 -14.52 -2.32 1.32
CA GLU A 123 -15.67 -1.56 0.81
C GLU A 123 -15.65 -0.11 1.32
N GLN A 124 -15.44 0.09 2.63
CA GLN A 124 -15.38 1.44 3.19
C GLN A 124 -14.18 2.24 2.67
N ALA A 125 -13.02 1.59 2.50
CA ALA A 125 -11.85 2.22 1.89
C ALA A 125 -12.14 2.63 0.44
N THR A 126 -12.79 1.76 -0.33
CA THR A 126 -13.19 2.03 -1.72
C THR A 126 -14.18 3.18 -1.80
N GLU A 127 -15.24 3.17 -1.00
CA GLU A 127 -16.25 4.23 -0.98
C GLU A 127 -15.68 5.56 -0.48
N PHE A 128 -14.83 5.54 0.54
CA PHE A 128 -14.10 6.73 0.98
C PHE A 128 -13.24 7.30 -0.15
N ALA A 129 -12.52 6.44 -0.89
CA ALA A 129 -11.68 6.87 -2.00
C ALA A 129 -12.48 7.52 -3.14
N LYS A 130 -13.68 7.02 -3.45
CA LYS A 130 -14.61 7.64 -4.42
C LYS A 130 -15.03 9.03 -3.99
N GLN A 131 -15.28 9.23 -2.70
CA GLN A 131 -15.74 10.51 -2.16
C GLN A 131 -14.65 11.59 -2.17
N GLN A 132 -13.37 11.22 -2.30
CA GLN A 132 -12.29 12.21 -2.31
C GLN A 132 -12.25 12.99 -3.64
N PRO A 133 -12.27 14.34 -3.61
CA PRO A 133 -12.05 15.13 -4.80
C PRO A 133 -10.57 15.08 -5.22
N ARG A 134 -10.29 15.32 -6.50
CA ARG A 134 -8.91 15.41 -7.02
C ARG A 134 -8.21 16.71 -6.64
N LYS A 135 -8.96 17.79 -6.45
CA LYS A 135 -8.43 19.08 -5.98
C LYS A 135 -7.64 18.85 -4.68
N HIS A 136 -6.37 19.24 -4.65
CA HIS A 136 -5.43 19.08 -3.53
C HIS A 136 -5.29 17.65 -2.96
N LEU A 137 -5.62 16.62 -3.75
CA LEU A 137 -5.59 15.23 -3.28
C LEU A 137 -4.18 14.80 -2.88
N TRP A 138 -3.18 15.16 -3.68
CA TRP A 138 -1.77 14.83 -3.40
C TRP A 138 -1.26 15.50 -2.13
N GLU A 139 -1.72 16.70 -1.84
CA GLU A 139 -1.36 17.43 -0.63
C GLU A 139 -2.07 16.86 0.59
N ARG A 140 -3.36 16.50 0.49
CA ARG A 140 -4.07 15.81 1.57
C ARG A 140 -3.47 14.44 1.89
N ASN A 141 -3.16 13.64 0.86
CA ASN A 141 -2.58 12.31 1.03
C ASN A 141 -1.24 12.32 1.78
N SER A 142 -0.55 13.47 1.86
CA SER A 142 0.76 13.58 2.53
C SER A 142 0.68 13.69 4.06
N TYR A 143 -0.53 13.84 4.63
CA TYR A 143 -0.73 13.98 6.07
C TYR A 143 -1.10 12.65 6.74
N PHE A 144 -0.56 12.45 7.94
CA PHE A 144 -1.27 11.69 8.98
C PHE A 144 -2.43 12.54 9.50
N TYR A 145 -3.66 12.10 9.25
CA TYR A 145 -4.84 12.74 9.81
C TYR A 145 -4.97 12.44 11.30
N ILE A 146 -4.90 13.49 12.12
CA ILE A 146 -5.03 13.44 13.58
C ILE A 146 -6.28 14.22 13.99
N PRO A 147 -7.41 13.55 14.29
CA PRO A 147 -8.69 14.22 14.59
C PRO A 147 -8.61 15.22 15.74
N ALA A 148 -7.79 14.92 16.76
CA ALA A 148 -7.60 15.81 17.90
C ALA A 148 -6.94 17.17 17.54
N VAL A 149 -6.30 17.28 16.38
CA VAL A 149 -5.66 18.50 15.87
C VAL A 149 -6.49 19.13 14.76
N TYR A 150 -7.04 18.32 13.86
CA TYR A 150 -7.69 18.81 12.65
C TYR A 150 -9.22 18.84 12.72
N GLY A 151 -9.83 18.29 13.76
CA GLY A 151 -11.28 18.20 13.91
C GLY A 151 -11.86 17.06 13.07
N THR A 152 -12.91 17.36 12.32
CA THR A 152 -13.58 16.46 11.37
C THR A 152 -12.83 16.36 10.05
N TRP A 153 -13.20 15.39 9.21
CA TRP A 153 -12.59 15.23 7.88
C TRP A 153 -12.85 16.44 6.99
N ASP A 154 -14.04 17.05 7.08
CA ASP A 154 -14.40 18.22 6.30
C ASP A 154 -13.60 19.46 6.71
N GLU A 155 -13.41 19.68 8.02
CA GLU A 155 -12.56 20.75 8.55
C GLU A 155 -11.09 20.56 8.11
N PHE A 156 -10.59 19.32 8.10
CA PHE A 156 -9.26 19.01 7.57
C PHE A 156 -9.15 19.31 6.07
N ASN A 157 -10.14 18.92 5.26
CA ASN A 157 -10.17 19.20 3.82
C ASN A 157 -10.17 20.70 3.55
N GLU A 158 -11.02 21.45 4.25
CA GLU A 158 -11.09 22.91 4.14
C GLU A 158 -9.76 23.57 4.54
N MET A 159 -9.13 23.08 5.61
CA MET A 159 -7.82 23.56 6.05
C MET A 159 -6.74 23.37 4.98
N VAL A 160 -6.68 22.19 4.34
CA VAL A 160 -5.71 21.96 3.25
C VAL A 160 -6.02 22.87 2.07
N ASP A 161 -7.28 23.01 1.71
CA ASP A 161 -7.72 23.90 0.62
C ASP A 161 -7.31 25.36 0.84
N GLN A 162 -7.55 25.88 2.04
CA GLN A 162 -7.17 27.24 2.41
C GLN A 162 -5.65 27.45 2.39
N ARG A 163 -4.87 26.45 2.82
CA ARG A 163 -3.40 26.53 2.83
C ARG A 163 -2.74 26.42 1.46
N MET A 164 -3.49 25.93 0.46
CA MET A 164 -2.99 25.70 -0.90
C MET A 164 -3.43 26.77 -1.92
N VAL A 165 -4.27 27.75 -1.56
CA VAL A 165 -4.85 28.76 -2.49
C VAL A 165 -3.81 29.42 -3.40
N ASP A 166 -2.65 29.82 -2.87
CA ASP A 166 -1.60 30.52 -3.63
C ASP A 166 -0.35 29.63 -3.87
N ARG A 167 -0.51 28.30 -3.79
CA ARG A 167 0.59 27.34 -3.91
C ARG A 167 0.45 26.47 -5.16
N PRO A 168 1.57 26.04 -5.78
CA PRO A 168 1.53 25.04 -6.83
C PRO A 168 0.90 23.73 -6.32
N THR A 169 0.05 23.11 -7.13
CA THR A 169 -0.57 21.82 -6.83
C THR A 169 -0.61 20.93 -8.07
N VAL A 170 -0.74 19.63 -7.85
CA VAL A 170 -0.84 18.64 -8.92
C VAL A 170 -2.30 18.50 -9.35
N TRP A 171 -2.61 19.10 -10.50
CA TRP A 171 -3.93 19.05 -11.11
C TRP A 171 -4.10 17.91 -12.12
N GLY A 172 -3.04 17.21 -12.52
CA GLY A 172 -3.12 16.20 -13.58
C GLY A 172 -1.84 15.39 -13.72
N PRO A 173 -1.62 14.75 -14.88
CA PRO A 173 -0.39 14.02 -15.16
C PRO A 173 0.84 14.89 -14.95
N VAL A 174 1.86 14.35 -14.27
CA VAL A 174 3.19 14.95 -14.16
C VAL A 174 4.12 14.13 -15.06
N PRO A 175 4.25 14.48 -16.35
CA PRO A 175 5.05 13.68 -17.27
C PRO A 175 6.52 13.71 -16.86
N VAL A 176 7.18 12.57 -17.04
CA VAL A 176 8.62 12.38 -16.86
C VAL A 176 9.21 11.89 -18.17
N GLU A 177 10.48 12.19 -18.40
CA GLU A 177 11.13 11.85 -19.67
C GLU A 177 11.11 10.33 -19.89
N GLY A 178 10.84 9.90 -21.13
CA GLY A 178 10.72 8.49 -21.49
C GLY A 178 9.32 7.89 -21.34
N LEU A 179 8.40 8.52 -20.60
CA LEU A 179 7.01 8.06 -20.54
C LEU A 179 6.16 8.59 -21.71
N ASN A 180 5.29 7.74 -22.24
CA ASN A 180 4.36 8.12 -23.30
C ASN A 180 2.94 8.25 -22.73
N VAL A 181 2.67 9.40 -22.13
CA VAL A 181 1.36 9.74 -21.55
C VAL A 181 0.25 9.79 -22.61
N SER A 182 0.58 9.82 -23.91
CA SER A 182 -0.36 9.94 -25.03
C SER A 182 -0.77 8.62 -25.70
N ARG A 183 -0.19 7.48 -25.30
CA ARG A 183 -0.29 6.21 -26.06
C ARG A 183 -1.57 5.41 -25.83
N GLU A 184 -2.30 5.66 -24.74
CA GLU A 184 -3.52 4.93 -24.41
C GLU A 184 -4.77 5.80 -24.57
N ALA A 185 -5.93 5.17 -24.77
CA ALA A 185 -7.26 5.78 -24.71
C ALA A 185 -7.63 6.29 -23.30
N PHE A 186 -6.63 6.73 -22.54
CA PHE A 186 -6.74 7.35 -21.25
C PHE A 186 -6.83 8.87 -21.46
N SER A 187 -8.00 9.42 -21.17
CA SER A 187 -8.16 10.86 -21.00
C SER A 187 -8.31 11.10 -19.51
N PRO A 188 -7.29 11.65 -18.81
CA PRO A 188 -7.51 12.10 -17.44
C PRO A 188 -8.68 13.09 -17.47
N PRO A 189 -9.49 13.17 -16.40
CA PRO A 189 -10.58 14.14 -16.39
C PRO A 189 -10.01 15.53 -16.68
N PRO A 190 -10.69 16.32 -17.52
CA PRO A 190 -10.13 17.56 -18.02
C PRO A 190 -9.71 18.44 -16.85
N MET A 191 -8.50 18.98 -16.97
CA MET A 191 -7.95 19.92 -16.00
C MET A 191 -8.96 21.04 -15.79
N PRO A 192 -9.30 21.37 -14.53
CA PRO A 192 -10.25 22.43 -14.31
C PRO A 192 -9.71 23.77 -14.79
N THR A 193 -10.54 24.53 -15.51
CA THR A 193 -10.25 25.92 -15.85
C THR A 193 -10.53 26.84 -14.65
N VAL A 194 -9.99 28.06 -14.67
CA VAL A 194 -10.22 29.08 -13.61
C VAL A 194 -11.72 29.32 -13.32
N GLU A 195 -12.58 29.09 -14.31
CA GLU A 195 -14.04 29.27 -14.23
C GLU A 195 -14.80 28.04 -13.69
N MET A 196 -14.16 26.88 -13.54
CA MET A 196 -14.82 25.66 -13.09
C MET A 196 -14.81 25.56 -11.57
N ASP A 197 -15.96 25.24 -10.99
CA ASP A 197 -16.03 24.79 -9.60
C ASP A 197 -15.33 23.41 -9.49
N THR A 198 -14.18 23.41 -8.81
CA THR A 198 -13.32 22.23 -8.66
C THR A 198 -13.67 21.39 -7.44
N SER A 199 -14.62 21.83 -6.61
CA SER A 199 -14.97 21.16 -5.35
C SER A 199 -15.42 19.71 -5.55
N ASN A 200 -16.16 19.44 -6.63
CA ASN A 200 -16.68 18.11 -6.95
C ASN A 200 -15.86 17.34 -7.98
N TRP A 201 -14.74 17.90 -8.46
CA TRP A 201 -13.94 17.28 -9.51
C TRP A 201 -13.30 15.98 -9.01
N GLY A 202 -13.63 14.87 -9.69
CA GLY A 202 -13.15 13.52 -9.34
C GLY A 202 -13.95 12.81 -8.24
N ILE A 203 -15.02 13.41 -7.70
CA ILE A 203 -15.94 12.71 -6.79
C ILE A 203 -16.73 11.65 -7.57
N GLY A 204 -16.83 10.45 -7.02
CA GLY A 204 -17.45 9.27 -7.65
C GLY A 204 -16.49 8.49 -8.56
N GLU A 205 -15.31 9.03 -8.87
CA GLU A 205 -14.28 8.33 -9.62
C GLU A 205 -13.57 7.30 -8.75
N GLU A 206 -13.42 6.07 -9.26
CA GLU A 206 -12.61 5.02 -8.65
C GLU A 206 -11.13 5.42 -8.52
N ALA A 207 -10.52 5.08 -7.39
CA ALA A 207 -9.09 5.27 -7.19
C ALA A 207 -8.28 4.12 -7.82
N ASP A 208 -7.26 4.46 -8.59
CA ASP A 208 -6.29 3.53 -9.16
C ASP A 208 -5.34 2.96 -8.13
N VAL A 209 -5.03 3.77 -7.12
CA VAL A 209 -4.20 3.37 -5.99
C VAL A 209 -4.89 3.76 -4.71
N ILE A 210 -5.00 2.80 -3.79
CA ILE A 210 -5.37 3.04 -2.40
C ILE A 210 -4.20 2.64 -1.52
N THR A 211 -3.72 3.55 -0.66
CA THR A 211 -2.66 3.29 0.32
C THR A 211 -3.17 3.45 1.75
N TRP A 212 -2.53 2.74 2.69
CA TRP A 212 -2.87 2.77 4.12
C TRP A 212 -2.02 3.74 4.95
N LEU A 213 -0.96 4.28 4.35
CA LEU A 213 -0.10 5.31 4.92
C LEU A 213 0.00 6.53 3.98
N PRO A 214 0.42 7.70 4.51
CA PRO A 214 0.57 8.92 3.72
C PRO A 214 1.46 8.77 2.49
N GLN A 215 1.07 9.44 1.41
CA GLN A 215 1.81 9.53 0.16
C GLN A 215 2.68 10.79 0.17
N PHE A 216 3.98 10.64 0.44
CA PHE A 216 4.91 11.76 0.55
C PHE A 216 5.85 11.86 -0.65
N ASN A 217 6.52 13.00 -0.81
CA ASN A 217 7.60 13.13 -1.79
C ASN A 217 8.94 12.74 -1.12
N PRO A 218 9.60 11.65 -1.55
CA PRO A 218 10.79 11.14 -0.87
C PRO A 218 12.08 11.90 -1.19
N ALA A 219 12.12 12.70 -2.27
CA ALA A 219 13.36 13.19 -2.89
C ALA A 219 14.31 13.92 -1.92
N ASN A 220 13.78 14.71 -0.99
CA ASN A 220 14.58 15.49 -0.04
C ASN A 220 14.48 15.01 1.42
N THR A 221 13.99 13.78 1.62
CA THR A 221 13.89 13.12 2.94
C THR A 221 15.10 12.23 3.17
N GLY A 222 15.34 11.75 4.40
CA GLY A 222 16.32 10.68 4.62
C GLY A 222 15.73 9.27 4.52
N TRP A 223 14.68 9.07 3.71
CA TRP A 223 14.04 7.76 3.55
C TRP A 223 14.95 6.76 2.81
N PRO A 224 15.11 5.50 3.27
CA PRO A 224 16.13 4.59 2.77
C PRO A 224 16.05 4.25 1.28
N MET A 225 14.84 4.23 0.71
CA MET A 225 14.63 3.85 -0.69
C MET A 225 14.53 5.06 -1.64
N ARG A 226 14.77 6.29 -1.15
CA ARG A 226 14.58 7.51 -1.95
C ARG A 226 15.45 7.56 -3.21
N ASP A 227 16.58 6.85 -3.24
CA ASP A 227 17.54 6.87 -4.36
C ASP A 227 17.47 5.58 -5.20
N VAL A 228 16.47 4.72 -4.96
CA VAL A 228 16.24 3.50 -5.74
C VAL A 228 15.44 3.84 -7.00
N ILE A 229 16.15 4.14 -8.09
CA ILE A 229 15.63 4.63 -9.37
C ILE A 229 16.34 3.87 -10.49
N TYR A 230 15.58 3.38 -11.47
CA TYR A 230 16.10 2.62 -12.61
C TYR A 230 15.70 3.30 -13.93
N GLU A 231 16.69 3.51 -14.80
CA GLU A 231 16.57 4.02 -16.18
C GLU A 231 15.89 5.39 -16.40
N PHE A 232 15.42 6.07 -15.35
CA PHE A 232 14.98 7.47 -15.46
C PHE A 232 16.16 8.41 -15.69
N THR A 233 16.14 9.18 -16.78
CA THR A 233 17.20 10.13 -17.17
C THR A 233 17.35 11.28 -16.17
N GLU A 234 16.26 11.69 -15.52
CA GLU A 234 16.22 12.72 -14.48
C GLU A 234 16.87 12.27 -13.17
N GLY A 235 17.13 10.96 -13.00
CA GLY A 235 17.79 10.42 -11.82
C GLY A 235 17.09 10.88 -10.52
N PRO A 236 17.83 11.37 -9.50
CA PRO A 236 17.24 11.87 -8.25
C PRO A 236 16.20 12.99 -8.42
N ASP A 237 16.20 13.72 -9.52
CA ASP A 237 15.23 14.79 -9.78
C ASP A 237 13.89 14.28 -10.33
N THR A 238 13.79 12.98 -10.65
CA THR A 238 12.54 12.34 -11.09
C THR A 238 11.41 12.62 -10.08
N PRO A 239 10.30 13.26 -10.48
CA PRO A 239 9.13 13.46 -9.61
C PRO A 239 8.61 12.13 -9.08
N ARG A 240 8.48 11.95 -7.75
CA ARG A 240 8.09 10.67 -7.16
C ARG A 240 7.20 10.84 -5.94
N ARG A 241 6.39 9.83 -5.67
CA ARG A 241 5.62 9.65 -4.45
C ARG A 241 5.96 8.30 -3.83
N ALA A 242 5.85 8.22 -2.52
CA ALA A 242 6.09 7.00 -1.76
C ALA A 242 5.02 6.83 -0.68
N SER A 243 4.62 5.60 -0.43
CA SER A 243 3.80 5.23 0.73
C SER A 243 4.37 3.93 1.31
N PRO A 244 5.00 3.97 2.49
CA PRO A 244 5.60 2.78 3.07
C PRO A 244 4.58 1.72 3.47
N VAL A 245 5.11 0.52 3.67
CA VAL A 245 4.42 -0.77 3.64
C VAL A 245 3.85 -1.05 2.25
N ALA A 246 4.41 -2.05 1.58
CA ALA A 246 3.96 -2.50 0.27
C ALA A 246 2.64 -3.29 0.42
N MET A 247 1.57 -2.58 0.75
CA MET A 247 0.18 -3.03 0.78
C MET A 247 -0.73 -1.95 0.21
N SER A 248 -1.46 -2.27 -0.84
CA SER A 248 -2.29 -1.30 -1.57
C SER A 248 -3.39 -1.96 -2.39
N ARG A 249 -4.44 -1.20 -2.74
CA ARG A 249 -5.31 -1.54 -3.88
C ARG A 249 -4.71 -0.95 -5.14
N LEU A 250 -4.65 -1.72 -6.21
CA LEU A 250 -4.08 -1.33 -7.50
C LEU A 250 -5.08 -1.64 -8.61
N SER A 251 -5.31 -0.70 -9.54
CA SER A 251 -6.09 -0.98 -10.74
C SER A 251 -5.30 -1.77 -11.77
N ALA A 252 -5.98 -2.61 -12.55
CA ALA A 252 -5.34 -3.35 -13.65
C ALA A 252 -4.69 -2.42 -14.68
N ARG A 253 -5.27 -1.23 -14.93
CA ARG A 253 -4.67 -0.25 -15.86
C ARG A 253 -3.36 0.32 -15.33
N LEU A 254 -3.27 0.63 -14.03
CA LEU A 254 -2.01 1.08 -13.43
C LEU A 254 -0.93 0.01 -13.57
N LEU A 255 -1.28 -1.23 -13.26
CA LEU A 255 -0.35 -2.36 -13.35
C LEU A 255 0.15 -2.59 -14.78
N ARG A 256 -0.71 -2.43 -15.80
CA ARG A 256 -0.32 -2.45 -17.21
C ARG A 256 0.67 -1.34 -17.57
N PHE A 257 0.46 -0.11 -17.08
CA PHE A 257 1.42 0.97 -17.30
C PHE A 257 2.78 0.66 -16.68
N MET A 258 2.79 0.22 -15.43
CA MET A 258 4.01 -0.18 -14.73
C MET A 258 4.73 -1.31 -15.48
N HIS A 259 3.98 -2.33 -15.90
CA HIS A 259 4.51 -3.48 -16.64
C HIS A 259 5.12 -3.05 -17.97
N ALA A 260 4.38 -2.28 -18.79
CA ALA A 260 4.83 -1.83 -20.09
C ALA A 260 6.06 -0.92 -20.01
N ASP A 261 6.08 0.04 -19.08
CA ASP A 261 7.23 0.95 -18.92
C ASP A 261 8.47 0.22 -18.41
N LEU A 262 8.31 -0.77 -17.53
CA LEU A 262 9.41 -1.61 -17.07
C LEU A 262 9.92 -2.51 -18.20
N THR A 263 9.06 -3.24 -18.90
CA THR A 263 9.47 -4.19 -19.95
C THR A 263 9.99 -3.51 -21.21
N GLU A 264 9.42 -2.38 -21.65
CA GLU A 264 9.86 -1.69 -22.86
C GLU A 264 11.09 -0.81 -22.64
N LYS A 265 11.24 -0.22 -21.45
CA LYS A 265 12.20 0.88 -21.22
C LYS A 265 13.08 0.69 -19.99
N GLY A 266 12.81 -0.30 -19.15
CA GLY A 266 13.54 -0.50 -17.88
C GLY A 266 13.20 0.52 -16.80
N LEU A 267 12.15 1.32 -16.97
CA LEU A 267 11.78 2.34 -16.00
C LEU A 267 11.21 1.68 -14.74
N GLY A 268 11.86 1.94 -13.61
CA GLY A 268 11.49 1.34 -12.34
C GLY A 268 11.85 2.23 -11.16
N LEU A 269 11.16 2.01 -10.04
CA LEU A 269 11.44 2.67 -8.77
C LEU A 269 11.48 1.62 -7.65
N GLY A 270 11.99 2.00 -6.48
CA GLY A 270 11.83 1.22 -5.26
C GLY A 270 10.35 0.91 -4.98
N SER A 271 10.09 -0.29 -4.46
CA SER A 271 8.77 -0.91 -4.32
C SER A 271 7.67 0.06 -3.90
N GLU A 272 7.83 0.67 -2.73
CA GLU A 272 6.83 1.54 -2.09
C GLU A 272 6.64 2.90 -2.80
N MET A 273 7.52 3.24 -3.75
CA MET A 273 7.35 4.39 -4.63
C MET A 273 6.53 4.08 -5.89
N SER A 274 6.56 2.83 -6.36
CA SER A 274 6.18 2.55 -7.75
C SER A 274 4.70 2.84 -8.06
N PRO A 275 3.71 2.28 -7.33
CA PRO A 275 2.30 2.51 -7.68
C PRO A 275 1.86 3.98 -7.61
N THR A 276 2.29 4.68 -6.55
CA THR A 276 1.90 6.08 -6.34
C THR A 276 2.60 7.01 -7.33
N SER A 277 3.85 6.73 -7.71
CA SER A 277 4.57 7.50 -8.73
C SER A 277 4.01 7.29 -10.14
N TRP A 278 3.67 6.06 -10.53
CA TRP A 278 2.99 5.84 -11.81
C TRP A 278 1.62 6.51 -11.85
N SER A 279 0.91 6.53 -10.72
CA SER A 279 -0.33 7.29 -10.64
C SER A 279 -0.11 8.79 -10.85
N LEU A 280 0.98 9.34 -10.33
CA LEU A 280 1.37 10.74 -10.55
C LEU A 280 1.69 10.99 -12.04
N TYR A 281 2.46 10.11 -12.67
CA TYR A 281 2.90 10.27 -14.06
C TYR A 281 1.76 10.28 -15.06
N TYR A 282 0.82 9.35 -14.88
CA TYR A 282 -0.33 9.20 -15.74
C TYR A 282 -1.55 9.98 -15.24
N GLY A 283 -1.45 10.76 -14.15
CA GLY A 283 -2.58 11.54 -13.63
C GLY A 283 -3.76 10.68 -13.13
N LEU A 284 -3.48 9.45 -12.72
CA LEU A 284 -4.44 8.53 -12.12
C LEU A 284 -4.81 8.95 -10.71
N LYS A 285 -5.98 8.50 -10.23
CA LYS A 285 -6.46 8.89 -8.90
C LYS A 285 -5.80 8.01 -7.84
N SER A 286 -4.94 8.59 -7.01
CA SER A 286 -4.30 7.91 -5.88
C SER A 286 -4.84 8.47 -4.58
N VAL A 287 -5.32 7.63 -3.67
CA VAL A 287 -5.94 8.06 -2.40
C VAL A 287 -5.27 7.35 -1.23
N GLN A 288 -4.94 8.10 -0.20
CA GLN A 288 -4.59 7.54 1.10
C GLN A 288 -5.84 7.38 1.97
N ILE A 289 -6.00 6.22 2.60
CA ILE A 289 -7.05 6.00 3.61
C ILE A 289 -6.50 6.41 4.97
N PRO A 290 -7.15 7.34 5.69
CA PRO A 290 -6.80 7.72 7.05
C PRO A 290 -7.30 6.66 8.04
N GLN A 291 -6.82 5.42 7.88
CA GLN A 291 -7.20 4.30 8.74
C GLN A 291 -6.73 4.54 10.18
N PRO A 292 -7.47 4.08 11.21
CA PRO A 292 -7.08 4.28 12.61
C PRO A 292 -5.74 3.63 12.98
N ILE A 293 -4.72 4.46 13.24
CA ILE A 293 -3.40 4.04 13.71
C ILE A 293 -3.27 4.35 15.20
N TYR A 294 -3.00 3.32 16.00
CA TYR A 294 -2.84 3.45 17.44
C TYR A 294 -1.37 3.35 17.82
N HIS A 295 -1.00 3.98 18.93
CA HIS A 295 0.37 4.00 19.43
C HIS A 295 0.45 3.31 20.79
N ALA A 296 1.59 2.67 21.07
CA ALA A 296 1.87 2.02 22.35
C ALA A 296 1.90 3.01 23.53
N GLN A 297 2.14 4.28 23.25
CA GLN A 297 2.22 5.37 24.23
C GLN A 297 1.20 6.46 23.93
N GLU A 298 0.77 7.16 24.97
CA GLU A 298 -0.04 8.36 24.84
C GLU A 298 0.82 9.51 24.31
N TRP A 299 0.27 10.25 23.34
CA TRP A 299 0.93 11.39 22.73
C TRP A 299 0.18 12.68 23.04
N ASN A 300 0.91 13.77 23.27
CA ASN A 300 0.33 15.10 23.09
C ASN A 300 0.01 15.25 21.57
N PRO A 301 -1.26 15.53 21.19
CA PRO A 301 -1.65 15.54 19.78
C PRO A 301 -0.89 16.56 18.92
N GLU A 302 -0.61 17.75 19.46
CA GLU A 302 0.12 18.79 18.74
C GLU A 302 1.59 18.41 18.51
N GLU A 303 2.22 17.78 19.50
CA GLU A 303 3.59 17.30 19.36
C GLU A 303 3.69 16.14 18.35
N LEU A 304 2.74 15.20 18.39
CA LEU A 304 2.65 14.15 17.38
C LEU A 304 2.46 14.74 15.99
N ASN A 305 1.55 15.70 15.83
CA ASN A 305 1.31 16.36 14.56
C ASN A 305 2.53 17.09 14.03
N ARG A 306 3.21 17.87 14.87
CA ARG A 306 4.43 18.61 14.50
C ARG A 306 5.54 17.68 13.98
N ARG A 307 5.64 16.46 14.52
CA ARG A 307 6.65 15.46 14.15
C ARG A 307 6.22 14.59 12.97
N ALA A 308 4.94 14.19 12.90
CA ALA A 308 4.43 13.31 11.86
C ALA A 308 4.10 14.02 10.55
N ASN A 309 3.73 15.30 10.64
CA ASN A 309 3.32 16.15 9.53
C ASN A 309 4.25 17.38 9.45
N SER A 310 5.55 17.16 9.57
CA SER A 310 6.55 18.24 9.48
C SER A 310 6.57 18.87 8.09
N GLY A 311 6.99 20.12 8.01
CA GLY A 311 7.09 20.86 6.75
C GLY A 311 5.89 21.77 6.46
N GLU A 312 5.93 22.35 5.27
CA GLU A 312 4.99 23.36 4.80
C GLU A 312 3.89 22.73 3.92
N PRO A 313 2.69 23.35 3.82
CA PRO A 313 1.65 22.89 2.90
C PRO A 313 2.18 22.66 1.47
N GLY A 314 1.84 21.51 0.88
CA GLY A 314 2.40 21.06 -0.41
C GLY A 314 3.72 20.29 -0.32
N ALA A 315 4.38 20.30 0.84
CA ALA A 315 5.66 19.64 1.09
C ALA A 315 5.71 18.99 2.49
N ILE A 316 4.58 18.47 2.97
CA ILE A 316 4.49 17.76 4.24
C ILE A 316 5.28 16.46 4.16
N SER A 317 6.09 16.22 5.18
CA SER A 317 6.99 15.07 5.31
C SER A 317 7.89 14.86 4.09
N ALA A 318 8.27 15.95 3.41
CA ALA A 318 9.04 15.93 2.16
C ALA A 318 10.47 16.50 2.28
N ARG A 319 10.94 16.80 3.50
CA ARG A 319 12.28 17.36 3.78
C ARG A 319 13.06 16.48 4.77
N SER A 320 14.25 16.93 5.16
CA SER A 320 15.16 16.16 6.04
C SER A 320 14.56 15.83 7.41
N ASP A 321 13.64 16.67 7.90
CA ASP A 321 12.89 16.50 9.15
C ASP A 321 11.60 15.68 8.98
N SER A 322 11.44 15.02 7.83
CA SER A 322 10.33 14.10 7.57
C SER A 322 10.28 12.96 8.58
N ILE A 323 9.06 12.55 8.94
CA ILE A 323 8.84 11.34 9.74
C ILE A 323 9.45 10.09 9.08
N TRP A 324 9.60 10.09 7.75
CA TRP A 324 10.16 8.99 6.97
C TRP A 324 11.69 8.98 6.92
N THR A 325 12.35 9.99 7.48
CA THR A 325 13.80 9.99 7.61
C THR A 325 14.22 8.88 8.56
N TRP A 326 15.10 8.00 8.07
CA TRP A 326 15.60 6.85 8.81
C TRP A 326 16.18 7.26 10.17
N ASP A 327 15.97 6.42 11.18
CA ASP A 327 16.42 6.60 12.57
C ASP A 327 15.89 7.85 13.34
N MET A 328 15.09 8.74 12.73
CA MET A 328 14.64 9.97 13.41
C MET A 328 13.35 9.85 14.23
N HIS A 329 12.42 8.98 13.83
CA HIS A 329 11.07 8.91 14.42
C HIS A 329 10.68 7.49 14.86
N HIS A 330 11.66 6.68 15.26
CA HIS A 330 11.44 5.30 15.71
C HIS A 330 10.48 5.19 16.91
N ASP A 331 10.49 6.15 17.81
CA ASP A 331 9.58 6.22 18.95
C ASP A 331 8.10 6.40 18.54
N ILE A 332 7.84 6.91 17.34
CA ILE A 332 6.52 6.97 16.70
C ILE A 332 6.32 5.71 15.84
N LEU A 333 7.18 5.49 14.86
CA LEU A 333 6.99 4.49 13.81
C LEU A 333 7.01 3.04 14.33
N LYS A 334 7.97 2.69 15.20
CA LYS A 334 8.09 1.33 15.75
C LYS A 334 7.08 1.00 16.84
N ASN A 335 6.33 2.02 17.28
CA ASN A 335 5.34 1.91 18.35
C ASN A 335 3.92 2.10 17.84
N MET A 336 3.71 2.23 16.52
CA MET A 336 2.37 2.32 15.94
C MET A 336 1.82 0.96 15.51
N THR A 337 0.52 0.82 15.29
CA THR A 337 -0.09 -0.48 14.93
C THR A 337 0.12 -0.91 13.48
N TYR A 338 0.68 -0.05 12.63
CA TYR A 338 0.88 -0.31 11.21
C TYR A 338 2.22 0.27 10.72
N MET A 339 3.29 -0.52 10.81
CA MET A 339 4.62 -0.20 10.26
C MET A 339 5.48 -1.46 10.22
N PHE A 340 6.27 -1.67 9.16
CA PHE A 340 7.01 -2.92 8.89
C PHE A 340 7.95 -3.40 10.03
N ASP A 341 8.43 -2.49 10.88
CA ASP A 341 9.33 -2.76 12.00
C ASP A 341 8.68 -2.50 13.38
N SER A 342 7.36 -2.39 13.44
CA SER A 342 6.62 -2.26 14.69
C SER A 342 6.52 -3.58 15.44
N GLU A 343 6.86 -3.57 16.72
CA GLU A 343 6.60 -4.71 17.62
C GLU A 343 5.23 -4.59 18.32
N TYR A 344 4.63 -3.40 18.31
CA TYR A 344 3.40 -3.12 19.05
C TYR A 344 2.20 -3.87 18.49
N SER A 345 2.06 -3.89 17.16
CA SER A 345 0.98 -4.58 16.44
C SER A 345 0.91 -6.07 16.79
N GLY A 346 2.04 -6.78 16.70
CA GLY A 346 2.13 -8.19 17.08
C GLY A 346 1.86 -8.45 18.57
N ARG A 347 2.37 -7.58 19.48
CA ARG A 347 2.09 -7.70 20.92
C ARG A 347 0.60 -7.51 21.22
N LEU A 348 -0.03 -6.50 20.63
CA LEU A 348 -1.44 -6.20 20.79
C LEU A 348 -2.33 -7.34 20.27
N TYR A 349 -2.00 -7.89 19.09
CA TYR A 349 -2.74 -9.01 18.51
C TYR A 349 -2.66 -10.28 19.37
N ARG A 350 -1.47 -10.63 19.87
CA ARG A 350 -1.32 -11.79 20.79
C ARG A 350 -2.09 -11.58 22.10
N ALA A 351 -2.07 -10.37 22.65
CA ALA A 351 -2.85 -10.03 23.84
C ALA A 351 -4.36 -10.16 23.58
N TRP A 352 -4.84 -9.74 22.42
CA TRP A 352 -6.23 -9.90 21.99
C TRP A 352 -6.65 -11.37 21.85
N LEU A 353 -5.76 -12.22 21.33
CA LEU A 353 -5.96 -13.67 21.26
C LEU A 353 -5.84 -14.39 22.62
N GLY A 354 -5.40 -13.70 23.68
CA GLY A 354 -5.20 -14.28 25.01
C GLY A 354 -3.84 -14.96 25.23
N ASP A 355 -2.88 -14.77 24.33
CA ASP A 355 -1.53 -15.38 24.33
C ASP A 355 -0.41 -14.37 24.67
N GLY A 356 -0.76 -13.17 25.14
CA GLY A 356 0.20 -12.12 25.50
C GLY A 356 0.94 -12.37 26.81
N ASP A 357 2.15 -11.81 26.92
CA ASP A 357 2.94 -11.88 28.16
C ASP A 357 2.14 -11.31 29.32
N ALA A 358 2.08 -12.15 30.32
CA ALA A 358 0.86 -12.44 31.02
C ALA A 358 0.75 -11.62 32.30
N GLU A 359 1.84 -11.03 32.77
CA GLU A 359 1.90 -10.44 34.11
C GLU A 359 1.27 -9.04 34.20
N GLU A 360 1.22 -8.28 33.10
CA GLU A 360 0.59 -6.95 33.07
C GLU A 360 -0.94 -7.04 32.88
N TRP A 361 -1.39 -7.94 32.01
CA TRP A 361 -2.80 -8.03 31.60
C TRP A 361 -3.60 -9.12 32.35
N LYS A 362 -2.94 -10.17 32.90
CA LYS A 362 -3.64 -11.17 33.73
C LYS A 362 -4.09 -10.61 35.08
N ARG A 363 -3.53 -9.49 35.56
CA ARG A 363 -3.99 -8.87 36.82
C ARG A 363 -5.46 -8.42 36.77
N ALA A 364 -6.07 -8.33 35.59
CA ALA A 364 -7.45 -7.85 35.44
C ALA A 364 -8.47 -8.88 34.90
N ASN A 365 -8.07 -10.10 34.53
CA ASN A 365 -9.00 -11.16 34.08
C ASN A 365 -10.05 -10.67 33.03
N ARG A 366 -9.62 -9.86 32.07
CA ARG A 366 -10.50 -9.26 31.05
C ARG A 366 -9.96 -9.58 29.66
N SER A 367 -10.78 -10.27 28.87
CA SER A 367 -10.66 -10.27 27.42
C SER A 367 -10.52 -8.82 26.94
N ILE A 368 -9.50 -8.54 26.12
CA ILE A 368 -9.30 -7.20 25.56
C ILE A 368 -10.32 -7.04 24.43
N CYS A 369 -11.20 -6.04 24.53
CA CYS A 369 -12.03 -5.63 23.41
C CYS A 369 -11.27 -4.57 22.61
N LEU A 370 -10.87 -4.92 21.38
CA LEU A 370 -10.25 -3.98 20.44
C LEU A 370 -11.30 -3.51 19.42
N PRO A 371 -11.22 -2.25 18.94
CA PRO A 371 -11.93 -1.86 17.73
C PRO A 371 -11.39 -2.64 16.52
N PRO A 372 -12.05 -2.55 15.35
CA PRO A 372 -11.46 -2.98 14.08
C PRO A 372 -10.16 -2.22 13.81
N MET A 373 -9.07 -2.96 13.62
CA MET A 373 -7.71 -2.41 13.47
C MET A 373 -6.95 -3.19 12.42
N LEU A 374 -6.34 -2.50 11.47
CA LEU A 374 -5.36 -3.07 10.55
C LEU A 374 -4.00 -3.07 11.25
N LEU A 375 -3.46 -4.26 11.48
CA LEU A 375 -2.26 -4.51 12.26
C LEU A 375 -1.15 -5.02 11.35
N HIS A 376 0.02 -4.39 11.41
CA HIS A 376 1.21 -4.84 10.69
C HIS A 376 2.51 -4.44 11.41
N PRO A 377 3.50 -5.35 11.49
CA PRO A 377 3.43 -6.79 11.22
C PRO A 377 2.95 -7.61 12.44
N VAL A 378 2.31 -8.75 12.18
CA VAL A 378 2.03 -9.78 13.18
C VAL A 378 2.82 -11.03 12.82
N LYS A 379 3.96 -11.21 13.50
CA LYS A 379 4.87 -12.35 13.33
C LYS A 379 4.83 -13.28 14.53
N ASN A 380 5.13 -14.56 14.29
CA ASN A 380 5.37 -15.58 15.32
C ASN A 380 4.21 -15.78 16.32
N THR A 381 2.97 -15.79 15.84
CA THR A 381 1.81 -16.11 16.68
C THR A 381 1.67 -17.62 16.78
N MET A 382 2.01 -18.18 17.95
CA MET A 382 1.87 -19.61 18.25
C MET A 382 0.47 -19.83 18.85
N MET A 383 -0.44 -20.39 18.08
CA MET A 383 -1.71 -20.89 18.62
C MET A 383 -1.98 -22.31 18.15
#